data_AF-X1JXD4-F1
#
_entry.id   AF-X1JXD4-F1
#
_cell.length_a   1.000
_cell.length_b   1.000
_cell.length_c   1.000
_cell.angle_alpha   90.00
_cell.angle_beta   90.00
_cell.angle_gamma   90.00
#
_symmetry.space_group_name_H-M   'P 1'
#
loop_
_entity.id
_entity.type
_entity.pdbx_description
1 polymer ?
#
loop_
_entity_poly.entity_id
_entity_poly.type
_entity_poly.pdbx_seq_one_letter_code
_entity_poly.pdbx_strand_id
1 'polypeptide(L)' 'EIKIKYEGYINRQLSEIKKLESLEKYYLPRDLNYFKIVGLTYEAQEKLTKIKPNTLGQASRIAGIS' A
#
# COMPACT_ATOMS: atom_id res chain seq x y z
N GLU A 1 -15.65 -19.08 -25.70
CA GLU A 1 -16.43 -17.93 -25.20
C GLU A 1 -16.03 -17.37 -23.83
N ILE A 2 -15.54 -18.16 -22.86
CA ILE A 2 -15.24 -17.65 -21.49
C ILE A 2 -14.05 -16.65 -21.44
N LYS A 3 -12.99 -16.87 -22.23
CA LYS A 3 -11.75 -16.07 -22.15
C LYS A 3 -11.94 -14.58 -22.43
N ILE A 4 -12.76 -14.22 -23.42
CA ILE A 4 -12.94 -12.82 -23.87
C ILE A 4 -13.69 -11.99 -22.83
N LYS A 5 -14.64 -12.59 -22.09
CA LYS A 5 -15.46 -11.86 -21.12
C LYS A 5 -14.69 -11.46 -19.85
N TYR A 6 -13.65 -12.23 -19.48
CA TYR A 6 -12.84 -11.99 -18.29
C TYR A 6 -11.49 -11.33 -18.57
N GLU A 7 -11.06 -11.27 -19.82
CA GLU A 7 -9.77 -10.69 -20.21
C GLU A 7 -9.59 -9.26 -19.68
N GLY A 8 -10.61 -8.41 -19.79
CA GLY A 8 -10.57 -7.05 -19.21
C GLY A 8 -10.40 -7.04 -17.68
N TYR A 9 -11.10 -7.92 -16.97
CA TYR A 9 -11.00 -8.04 -15.52
C TYR A 9 -9.64 -8.59 -15.07
N ILE A 10 -9.12 -9.58 -15.79
CA ILE A 10 -7.80 -10.18 -15.54
C ILE A 10 -6.72 -9.12 -15.78
N ASN A 11 -6.78 -8.39 -16.89
CA ASN A 11 -5.82 -7.34 -17.18
C ASN A 11 -5.84 -6.23 -16.12
N ARG A 12 -7.02 -5.86 -15.63
CA ARG A 12 -7.15 -4.90 -14.52
C ARG A 12 -6.51 -5.43 -13.23
N GLN A 13 -6.82 -6.66 -12.83
CA GLN A 13 -6.23 -7.26 -11.63
C GLN A 13 -4.71 -7.39 -11.74
N LEU A 14 -4.19 -7.80 -12.90
CA LEU A 14 -2.74 -7.83 -13.15
C LEU A 14 -2.10 -6.45 -13.03
N SER A 15 -2.80 -5.40 -13.46
CA SER A 15 -2.31 -4.02 -13.31
C SER A 15 -2.28 -3.58 -11.84
N GLU A 16 -3.27 -3.98 -11.05
CA GLU A 16 -3.35 -3.70 -9.61
C GLU A 16 -2.25 -4.46 -8.85
N ILE A 17 -2.04 -5.74 -9.18
CA ILE A 17 -0.94 -6.56 -8.63
C ILE A 17 0.40 -5.90 -8.92
N LYS A 18 0.67 -5.49 -10.16
CA LYS A 18 1.93 -4.81 -10.52
C LYS A 18 2.17 -3.52 -9.74
N LYS A 19 1.10 -2.76 -9.44
CA LYS A 19 1.20 -1.55 -8.59
C LYS A 19 1.53 -1.92 -7.15
N LEU A 20 0.93 -2.97 -6.60
CA LEU A 20 1.25 -3.43 -5.25
C LEU A 20 2.68 -3.95 -5.16
N GLU A 21 3.12 -4.73 -6.16
CA GLU A 21 4.50 -5.23 -6.25
C GLU A 21 5.53 -4.10 -6.38
N SER A 22 5.20 -2.99 -7.04
CA SER A 22 6.10 -1.84 -7.09
C SER A 22 6.21 -1.18 -5.71
N LEU A 23 5.11 -1.04 -4.97
CA LEU A 23 5.09 -0.48 -3.62
C LEU A 23 5.89 -1.31 -2.60
N GLU A 24 5.97 -2.64 -2.78
CA GLU A 24 6.82 -3.50 -1.94
C GLU A 24 8.31 -3.22 -2.08
N LYS A 25 8.75 -2.61 -3.18
CA LYS A 25 10.17 -2.29 -3.41
C LYS A 25 10.60 -1.00 -2.71
N TYR A 26 9.65 -0.19 -2.23
CA TYR A 26 9.95 1.05 -1.54
C TYR A 26 10.01 0.80 -0.04
N TYR A 27 11.24 0.65 0.46
CA TYR A 27 11.50 0.48 1.89
C TYR A 27 11.30 1.78 2.65
N LEU A 28 10.72 1.65 3.84
CA LEU A 28 10.57 2.74 4.79
C LEU A 28 11.75 2.74 5.77
N PRO A 29 12.32 3.90 6.11
CA PRO A 29 13.34 4.00 7.15
C PRO A 29 12.80 3.49 8.50
N ARG A 30 13.62 2.75 9.24
CA ARG A 30 13.22 2.15 10.53
C ARG A 30 12.97 3.20 11.63
N ASP A 31 13.62 4.34 11.50
CA ASP A 31 13.57 5.51 12.38
C ASP A 31 12.61 6.60 11.88
N LEU A 32 11.81 6.29 10.84
CA LEU A 32 10.82 7.23 10.31
C LEU A 32 9.81 7.62 11.40
N ASN A 33 9.73 8.92 11.67
CA ASN A 33 8.74 9.47 12.58
C ASN A 33 7.49 9.91 11.79
N TYR A 34 6.46 9.06 11.78
CA TYR A 34 5.21 9.31 11.04
C TYR A 34 4.47 10.56 11.52
N PHE A 35 4.63 10.98 12.78
CA PHE A 35 4.02 12.22 13.30
C PHE A 35 4.59 13.49 12.67
N LYS A 36 5.75 13.41 12.02
CA LYS A 36 6.35 14.53 11.28
C LYS A 36 5.89 14.62 9.82
N ILE A 37 5.12 13.63 9.34
CA ILE A 37 4.66 13.59 7.96
C ILE A 37 3.38 14.42 7.84
N VAL A 38 3.48 15.52 7.11
CA VAL A 38 2.34 16.38 6.77
C VAL A 38 1.41 15.64 5.81
N GLY A 39 0.10 15.73 6.06
CA GLY A 39 -0.93 15.09 5.23
C GLY A 39 -1.38 13.72 5.72
N LEU A 40 -0.71 13.13 6.71
CA LEU A 40 -1.24 11.97 7.42
C LEU A 40 -2.23 12.42 8.49
N THR A 41 -3.37 11.72 8.58
CA THR A 41 -4.27 11.87 9.72
C THR A 41 -3.61 11.33 10.99
N TYR A 42 -4.03 11.84 12.14
CA TYR A 42 -3.51 11.37 13.43
C TYR A 42 -3.68 9.85 13.61
N GLU A 43 -4.83 9.30 13.20
CA GLU A 43 -5.07 7.84 13.23
C GLU A 43 -4.09 7.07 12.33
N ALA A 44 -3.80 7.58 11.13
CA ALA A 44 -2.81 6.96 10.25
C ALA A 44 -1.40 7.01 10.87
N GLN A 45 -1.01 8.14 11.46
CA GLN A 45 0.27 8.29 12.16
C GLN A 45 0.40 7.30 13.32
N GLU A 46 -0.65 7.14 14.14
CA GLU A 46 -0.66 6.17 15.24
C GLU A 46 -0.54 4.73 14.75
N LYS A 47 -1.34 4.34 13.74
CA LYS A 47 -1.31 2.99 13.17
C LYS A 47 0.04 2.66 12.55
N LEU A 48 0.60 3.58 11.77
CA LEU A 48 1.92 3.40 11.14
C LEU A 48 3.03 3.33 12.19
N THR A 49 2.98 4.16 13.22
CA THR A 49 3.97 4.15 14.31
C THR A 49 3.90 2.86 15.13
N LYS A 50 2.70 2.30 15.33
CA LYS A 50 2.49 1.03 16.05
C LYS A 50 2.92 -0.19 15.23
N ILE A 51 2.56 -0.23 13.94
CA ILE A 51 2.80 -1.38 13.07
C ILE A 51 4.24 -1.37 12.52
N LYS A 52 4.81 -0.17 12.29
CA LYS A 52 6.14 0.05 11.69
C LYS A 52 6.35 -0.79 10.43
N PRO A 53 5.58 -0.52 9.36
CA PRO A 53 5.74 -1.25 8.11
C PRO A 53 7.14 -1.04 7.54
N ASN A 54 7.73 -2.12 6.99
CA ASN A 54 9.04 -2.09 6.34
C ASN A 54 8.98 -1.51 4.92
N THR A 55 7.82 -1.53 4.28
CA THR A 55 7.62 -1.09 2.90
C THR A 55 6.36 -0.23 2.76
N LEU A 56 6.29 0.60 1.73
CA LEU A 56 5.06 1.32 1.38
C LEU A 56 3.92 0.36 1.04
N GLY A 57 4.21 -0.76 0.38
CA GLY A 57 3.22 -1.80 0.09
C GLY A 57 2.61 -2.41 1.36
N GLN A 58 3.42 -2.64 2.39
CA GLN A 58 2.92 -3.09 3.68
C GLN A 58 2.07 -2.01 4.35
N ALA A 59 2.48 -0.74 4.28
CA ALA A 59 1.73 0.38 4.84
C ALA A 59 0.34 0.52 4.20
N SER A 60 0.23 0.36 2.88
CA SER A 60 -1.04 0.53 2.14
C SER A 60 -2.08 -0.56 2.44
N ARG A 61 -1.70 -1.67 3.08
CA ARG A 61 -2.61 -2.75 3.50
C ARG A 61 -3.14 -2.56 4.92
N ILE A 62 -2.65 -1.57 5.66
CA ILE A 62 -3.12 -1.29 7.01
C ILE A 62 -4.52 -0.68 6.92
N ALA A 63 -5.47 -1.29 7.62
CA ALA A 63 -6.86 -0.87 7.59
C ALA A 63 -7.03 0.60 8.03
N GLY A 64 -7.66 1.40 7.18
CA GLY A 64 -7.88 2.83 7.41
C GLY A 64 -6.70 3.73 7.04
N ILE A 65 -5.75 3.25 6.22
CA ILE A 65 -4.76 4.07 5.53
C ILE A 65 -5.18 4.16 4.06
N SER A 66 -5.40 5.38 3.57
CA SER A 66 -5.84 5.70 2.20
C SER A 66 -5.04 6.85 1.63
#